data_AF-A0A815KP59-F1
#
_entry.id   AF-A0A815KP59-F1
#
_cell.length_a   1.000
_cell.length_b   1.000
_cell.length_c   1.000
_cell.angle_alpha   90.00
_cell.angle_beta   90.00
_cell.angle_gamma   90.00
#
_symmetry.space_group_name_H-M   'P 1'
#
loop_
_entity.id
_entity.type
_entity.pdbx_description
1 polymer ?
#
loop_
_entity_poly.entity_id
_entity_poly.type
_entity_poly.pdbx_seq_one_letter_code
_entity_poly.pdbx_strand_id
1 'polypeptide(L)'
;MTTNTTSSNTFVVYLANIQKQITRTLVVPLVVGFIGNFISCVVFRQKQLRSNAMSLLLTAASIFNIIVLIYGIGTSLYGVDHTSPETYSVVFCKIRIYIRHILLMTVRSYITLASAASFALTSSRTNLRSLCEMRYVKWAIVVVPFIWPLIAIHMPFFTIIRNNQCVNANSYVIPYAIYFFLVVGIFPVVSMVIFILLTVKNLRSLRRRIQPSLVNRVTLKSRDQQFIQMLVALVIMYVATNLFYPSNILYSAITNWSYKSSDRIAIESLVWSITTSSELIGHCLCGEIKVKIQRESLNDISNGAYLCHCENCKRAGGGLCSYGLRLPEDKVVVLDSKSLIKKYDDTNTKSKNLLERYFCSQCGSPIYGKRSNSPNILSIKLSLFSDKIDQLPCPIKQIFCKEMMKWEKKIDGAKHYDESAE
;
A
#
# COMPACT_ATOMS: atom_id res chain seq x y z
N MET A 1 36.13 -9.24 22.64
CA MET A 1 35.47 -9.17 21.31
C MET A 1 34.24 -8.29 21.45
N THR A 2 34.39 -7.01 21.13
CA THR A 2 33.39 -5.96 21.33
C THR A 2 33.26 -5.19 20.03
N THR A 3 32.31 -5.56 19.18
CA THR A 3 31.92 -4.79 18.00
C THR A 3 30.44 -5.04 17.65
N ASN A 4 29.73 -3.98 17.26
CA ASN A 4 28.50 -3.95 16.45
C ASN A 4 27.10 -3.82 17.10
N THR A 5 26.91 -3.03 18.16
CA THR A 5 25.54 -2.65 18.61
C THR A 5 25.17 -1.17 18.39
N THR A 6 26.12 -0.31 18.01
CA THR A 6 25.85 1.13 17.80
C THR A 6 25.45 1.51 16.36
N SER A 7 25.77 0.71 15.34
CA SER A 7 25.46 1.02 13.93
C SER A 7 24.05 0.60 13.48
N SER A 8 23.45 -0.43 14.09
CA SER A 8 22.09 -0.88 13.74
C SER A 8 21.02 0.17 14.09
N ASN A 9 21.15 0.85 15.23
CA ASN A 9 20.19 1.87 15.66
C ASN A 9 20.16 3.11 14.76
N THR A 10 21.29 3.53 14.17
CA THR A 10 21.32 4.69 13.27
C THR A 10 20.74 4.37 11.90
N PHE A 11 20.96 3.16 11.39
CA PHE A 11 20.42 2.72 10.11
C PHE A 11 18.89 2.62 10.12
N VAL A 12 18.31 2.01 11.17
CA VAL A 12 16.86 1.90 11.32
C VAL A 12 16.19 3.28 11.39
N VAL A 13 16.78 4.22 12.14
CA VAL A 13 16.27 5.61 12.26
C VAL A 13 16.40 6.38 10.94
N TYR A 14 17.49 6.17 10.19
CA TYR A 14 17.67 6.77 8.87
C TYR A 14 16.62 6.30 7.87
N LEU A 15 16.33 4.98 7.82
CA LEU A 15 15.29 4.44 6.95
C LEU A 15 13.90 4.96 7.33
N ALA A 16 13.59 5.09 8.62
CA ALA A 16 12.31 5.63 9.09
C ALA A 16 12.12 7.11 8.70
N ASN A 17 13.18 7.92 8.73
CA ASN A 17 13.14 9.31 8.26
C ASN A 17 12.92 9.41 6.74
N ILE A 18 13.56 8.55 5.95
CA ILE A 18 13.30 8.44 4.50
C ILE A 18 11.84 8.05 4.27
N GLN A 19 11.34 7.07 5.01
CA GLN A 19 9.96 6.57 4.92
C GLN A 19 8.95 7.71 5.16
N LYS A 20 9.16 8.52 6.20
CA LYS A 20 8.31 9.68 6.54
C LYS A 20 8.25 10.73 5.42
N GLN A 21 9.39 11.01 4.78
CA GLN A 21 9.46 11.92 3.62
C GLN A 21 8.69 11.37 2.42
N ILE A 22 8.84 10.08 2.12
CA ILE A 22 8.15 9.41 1.01
C ILE A 22 6.63 9.45 1.23
N THR A 23 6.16 9.14 2.44
CA THR A 23 4.72 9.12 2.74
C THR A 23 4.05 10.48 2.57
N ARG A 24 4.73 11.57 2.95
CA ARG A 24 4.22 12.93 2.77
C ARG A 24 4.13 13.34 1.28
N THR A 25 4.93 12.72 0.43
CA THR A 25 5.03 13.05 -1.01
C THR A 25 4.07 12.22 -1.87
N LEU A 26 3.46 11.15 -1.33
CA LEU A 26 2.57 10.23 -2.07
C LEU A 26 1.29 10.88 -2.66
N VAL A 27 0.86 12.04 -2.15
CA VAL A 27 -0.27 12.79 -2.72
C VAL A 27 0.09 13.39 -4.09
N VAL A 28 1.37 13.74 -4.31
CA VAL A 28 1.83 14.37 -5.55
C VAL A 28 1.65 13.44 -6.76
N PRO A 29 2.09 12.16 -6.73
CA PRO A 29 1.82 11.20 -7.81
C PRO A 29 0.34 11.01 -8.12
N LEU A 30 -0.56 11.08 -7.13
CA LEU A 30 -2.01 10.92 -7.34
C LEU A 30 -2.57 12.11 -8.14
N VAL A 31 -2.20 13.34 -7.75
CA VAL A 31 -2.63 14.56 -8.45
C VAL A 31 -2.05 14.61 -9.87
N VAL A 32 -0.75 14.34 -10.02
CA VAL A 32 -0.08 14.28 -11.32
C VAL A 32 -0.72 13.20 -12.21
N GLY A 33 -1.02 12.03 -11.64
CA GLY A 33 -1.69 10.94 -12.34
C GLY A 33 -3.10 11.32 -12.82
N PHE A 34 -3.87 12.01 -12.00
CA PHE A 34 -5.21 12.47 -12.38
C PHE A 34 -5.15 13.48 -13.54
N ILE A 35 -4.30 14.51 -13.41
CA ILE A 35 -4.11 15.53 -14.43
C ILE A 35 -3.61 14.89 -15.74
N GLY A 36 -2.63 13.99 -15.67
CA GLY A 36 -2.06 13.31 -16.84
C GLY A 36 -3.07 12.43 -17.59
N ASN A 37 -3.90 11.67 -16.87
CA ASN A 37 -4.96 10.87 -17.51
C ASN A 37 -6.08 11.77 -18.09
N PHE A 38 -6.40 12.87 -17.42
CA PHE A 38 -7.38 13.84 -17.93
C PHE A 38 -6.91 14.48 -19.24
N ILE A 39 -5.67 14.99 -19.27
CA ILE A 39 -5.06 15.54 -20.49
C ILE A 39 -5.03 14.48 -21.60
N SER A 40 -4.67 13.22 -21.29
CA SER A 40 -4.66 12.12 -22.26
C SER A 40 -6.04 11.93 -22.91
N CYS A 41 -7.11 11.95 -22.12
CA CYS A 41 -8.48 11.87 -22.63
C CYS A 41 -8.84 13.05 -23.56
N VAL A 42 -8.40 14.27 -23.24
CA VAL A 42 -8.66 15.46 -24.06
C VAL A 42 -7.90 15.41 -25.37
N VAL A 43 -6.60 15.09 -25.33
CA VAL A 43 -5.73 15.03 -26.52
C VAL A 43 -6.23 13.97 -27.50
N PHE A 44 -6.55 12.77 -27.03
CA PHE A 44 -6.96 11.67 -27.91
C PHE A 44 -8.38 11.82 -28.49
N ARG A 45 -9.20 12.74 -27.96
CA ARG A 45 -10.52 13.07 -28.53
C ARG A 45 -10.46 13.95 -29.77
N GLN A 46 -9.31 14.55 -30.09
CA GLN A 46 -9.17 15.38 -31.28
C GLN A 46 -9.64 14.63 -32.55
N LYS A 47 -10.37 15.33 -33.43
CA LYS A 47 -11.01 14.74 -34.63
C LYS A 47 -10.05 13.92 -35.50
N GLN A 48 -8.77 14.29 -35.49
CA GLN A 48 -7.73 13.64 -36.25
C GLN A 48 -7.15 12.36 -35.59
N LEU A 49 -7.35 12.14 -34.29
CA LEU A 49 -6.80 11.02 -33.51
C LEU A 49 -7.85 9.96 -33.15
N ARG A 50 -9.13 10.35 -33.04
CA ARG A 50 -10.25 9.46 -32.66
C ARG A 50 -10.50 8.27 -33.60
N SER A 51 -9.95 8.30 -34.82
CA SER A 51 -10.04 7.19 -35.79
C SER A 51 -8.90 6.19 -35.68
N ASN A 52 -7.95 6.38 -34.74
CA ASN A 52 -6.81 5.49 -34.54
C ASN A 52 -7.11 4.47 -33.42
N ALA A 53 -6.91 3.18 -33.71
CA ALA A 53 -7.10 2.08 -32.78
C ALA A 53 -6.32 2.26 -31.46
N MET A 54 -5.04 2.63 -31.55
CA MET A 54 -4.17 2.81 -30.37
C MET A 54 -4.67 3.96 -29.50
N SER A 55 -5.05 5.08 -30.13
CA SER A 55 -5.56 6.26 -29.42
C SER A 55 -6.84 5.95 -28.64
N LEU A 56 -7.74 5.13 -29.20
CA LEU A 56 -8.99 4.77 -28.54
C LEU A 56 -8.76 3.82 -27.35
N LEU A 57 -7.88 2.83 -27.49
CA LEU A 57 -7.50 1.93 -26.39
C LEU A 57 -6.81 2.68 -25.24
N LEU A 58 -5.91 3.62 -25.57
CA LEU A 58 -5.25 4.47 -24.57
C LEU A 58 -6.23 5.42 -23.87
N THR A 59 -7.22 5.95 -24.60
CA THR A 59 -8.30 6.74 -23.99
C THR A 59 -9.11 5.91 -23.01
N ALA A 60 -9.48 4.67 -23.38
CA ALA A 60 -10.18 3.76 -22.49
C ALA A 60 -9.35 3.44 -21.23
N ALA A 61 -8.04 3.20 -21.39
CA ALA A 61 -7.12 3.02 -20.27
C ALA A 61 -7.08 4.24 -19.35
N SER A 62 -7.00 5.45 -19.90
CA SER A 62 -7.00 6.69 -19.10
C SER A 62 -8.32 6.91 -18.34
N ILE A 63 -9.47 6.59 -18.94
CA ILE A 63 -10.77 6.67 -18.26
C ILE A 63 -10.81 5.72 -17.06
N PHE A 64 -10.42 4.45 -17.25
CA PHE A 64 -10.41 3.48 -16.15
C PHE A 64 -9.38 3.85 -15.07
N ASN A 65 -8.22 4.40 -15.43
CA ASN A 65 -7.26 4.92 -14.46
C ASN A 65 -7.84 6.06 -13.63
N ILE A 66 -8.59 6.99 -14.23
CA ILE A 66 -9.29 8.04 -13.48
C ILE A 66 -10.27 7.43 -12.48
N ILE A 67 -11.04 6.41 -12.89
CA ILE A 67 -11.98 5.71 -11.99
C ILE A 67 -11.22 5.07 -10.83
N VAL A 68 -10.07 4.42 -11.08
CA VAL A 68 -9.22 3.84 -10.02
C VAL A 68 -8.74 4.91 -9.05
N LEU A 69 -8.26 6.04 -9.56
CA LEU A 69 -7.75 7.14 -8.73
C LEU A 69 -8.85 7.74 -7.86
N ILE A 70 -10.04 8.00 -8.44
CA ILE A 70 -11.20 8.49 -7.68
C ILE A 70 -11.62 7.49 -6.62
N TYR A 71 -11.69 6.21 -6.96
CA TYR A 71 -12.05 5.15 -6.03
C TYR A 71 -11.03 5.05 -4.86
N GLY A 72 -9.74 5.12 -5.18
CA GLY A 72 -8.67 5.11 -4.18
C GLY A 72 -8.73 6.33 -3.26
N ILE A 73 -8.77 7.54 -3.83
CA ILE A 73 -8.84 8.81 -3.09
C ILE A 73 -10.10 8.86 -2.23
N GLY A 74 -11.25 8.44 -2.76
CA GLY A 74 -12.52 8.43 -2.03
C GLY A 74 -12.46 7.57 -0.77
N THR A 75 -11.88 6.37 -0.85
CA THR A 75 -11.70 5.53 0.35
C THR A 75 -10.75 6.15 1.36
N SER A 76 -9.69 6.82 0.90
CA SER A 76 -8.71 7.47 1.77
C SER A 76 -9.27 8.72 2.45
N LEU A 77 -10.01 9.56 1.73
CA LEU A 77 -10.63 10.78 2.26
C LEU A 77 -11.74 10.45 3.27
N TYR A 78 -12.59 9.47 2.96
CA TYR A 78 -13.64 9.03 3.89
C TYR A 78 -13.06 8.55 5.22
N GLY A 79 -11.93 7.82 5.17
CA GLY A 79 -11.22 7.33 6.37
C GLY A 79 -10.53 8.41 7.21
N VAL A 80 -10.48 9.68 6.75
CA VAL A 80 -9.95 10.80 7.55
C VAL A 80 -10.95 11.24 8.62
N ASP A 81 -12.23 11.28 8.26
CA ASP A 81 -13.30 11.84 9.09
C ASP A 81 -14.26 10.77 9.65
N HIS A 82 -14.24 9.55 9.11
CA HIS A 82 -15.14 8.45 9.50
C HIS A 82 -14.36 7.14 9.67
N THR A 83 -14.86 6.24 10.52
CA THR A 83 -14.35 4.88 10.61
C THR A 83 -14.52 4.19 9.26
N SER A 84 -13.42 3.78 8.64
CA SER A 84 -13.43 3.19 7.30
C SER A 84 -14.39 1.98 7.20
N PRO A 85 -15.26 1.88 6.18
CA PRO A 85 -16.19 0.76 6.03
C PRO A 85 -15.51 -0.60 5.81
N GLU A 86 -14.22 -0.55 5.51
CA GLU A 86 -13.33 -1.70 5.31
C GLU A 86 -13.12 -2.57 6.55
N THR A 87 -13.35 -2.01 7.74
CA THR A 87 -13.06 -2.67 9.03
C THR A 87 -14.26 -3.43 9.58
N TYR A 88 -15.49 -2.94 9.32
CA TYR A 88 -16.72 -3.52 9.88
C TYR A 88 -17.64 -4.19 8.85
N SER A 89 -17.54 -3.87 7.55
CA SER A 89 -18.37 -4.47 6.51
C SER A 89 -17.58 -5.46 5.67
N VAL A 90 -17.85 -6.76 5.87
CA VAL A 90 -17.28 -7.85 5.05
C VAL A 90 -17.58 -7.63 3.56
N VAL A 91 -18.79 -7.14 3.26
CA VAL A 91 -19.22 -6.82 1.90
C VAL A 91 -18.34 -5.73 1.30
N PHE A 92 -18.13 -4.63 2.02
CA PHE A 92 -17.29 -3.53 1.52
C PHE A 92 -15.81 -3.93 1.38
N CYS A 93 -15.28 -4.67 2.35
CA CYS A 93 -13.93 -5.25 2.32
C CYS A 93 -13.71 -6.07 1.03
N LYS A 94 -14.63 -7.00 0.73
CA LYS A 94 -14.57 -7.83 -0.48
C LYS A 94 -14.70 -7.01 -1.76
N ILE A 95 -15.73 -6.17 -1.84
CA ILE A 95 -16.02 -5.36 -3.03
C ILE A 95 -14.87 -4.41 -3.36
N ARG A 96 -14.26 -3.78 -2.35
CA ARG A 96 -13.18 -2.81 -2.55
C ARG A 96 -11.95 -3.41 -3.21
N ILE A 97 -11.46 -4.52 -2.65
CA ILE A 97 -10.28 -5.20 -3.20
C ILE A 97 -10.59 -5.73 -4.60
N TYR A 98 -11.79 -6.31 -4.78
CA TYR A 98 -12.24 -6.88 -6.04
C TYR A 98 -12.38 -5.84 -7.16
N ILE A 99 -13.10 -4.73 -6.93
CA ILE A 99 -13.29 -3.65 -7.92
C ILE A 99 -11.94 -3.03 -8.28
N ARG A 100 -11.11 -2.70 -7.28
CA ARG A 100 -9.78 -2.12 -7.54
C ARG A 100 -8.93 -3.04 -8.42
N HIS A 101 -8.96 -4.35 -8.16
CA HIS A 101 -8.24 -5.33 -8.96
C HIS A 101 -8.76 -5.40 -10.40
N ILE A 102 -10.08 -5.50 -10.61
CA ILE A 102 -10.70 -5.53 -11.95
C ILE A 102 -10.36 -4.29 -12.76
N LEU A 103 -10.51 -3.11 -12.16
CA LEU A 103 -10.26 -1.85 -12.86
C LEU A 103 -8.79 -1.73 -13.30
N LEU A 104 -7.85 -2.01 -12.39
CA LEU A 104 -6.42 -1.97 -12.70
C LEU A 104 -6.03 -3.02 -13.76
N MET A 105 -6.62 -4.21 -13.74
CA MET A 105 -6.35 -5.23 -14.76
C MET A 105 -6.97 -4.87 -16.12
N THR A 106 -8.13 -4.21 -16.12
CA THR A 106 -8.74 -3.67 -17.34
C THR A 106 -7.85 -2.63 -18.01
N VAL A 107 -7.29 -1.68 -17.23
CA VAL A 107 -6.30 -0.71 -17.73
C VAL A 107 -5.11 -1.42 -18.38
N ARG A 108 -4.52 -2.40 -17.69
CA ARG A 108 -3.35 -3.15 -18.18
C ARG A 108 -3.67 -3.88 -19.48
N SER A 109 -4.84 -4.51 -19.58
CA SER A 109 -5.28 -5.16 -20.82
C SER A 109 -5.40 -4.20 -21.98
N TYR A 110 -5.92 -2.98 -21.77
CA TYR A 110 -5.99 -1.99 -22.85
C TYR A 110 -4.60 -1.54 -23.32
N ILE A 111 -3.62 -1.39 -22.42
CA ILE A 111 -2.24 -1.08 -22.79
C ILE A 111 -1.60 -2.27 -23.55
N THR A 112 -1.84 -3.50 -23.13
CA THR A 112 -1.36 -4.70 -23.84
C THR A 112 -1.98 -4.78 -25.25
N LEU A 113 -3.28 -4.52 -25.37
CA LEU A 113 -3.97 -4.47 -26.65
C LEU A 113 -3.49 -3.32 -27.54
N ALA A 114 -3.13 -2.16 -26.97
CA ALA A 114 -2.53 -1.06 -27.72
C ALA A 114 -1.15 -1.45 -28.28
N SER A 115 -0.33 -2.16 -27.50
CA SER A 115 0.94 -2.74 -27.97
C SER A 115 0.72 -3.79 -29.06
N ALA A 116 -0.29 -4.65 -28.92
CA ALA A 116 -0.66 -5.63 -29.95
C ALA A 116 -1.15 -4.95 -31.24
N ALA A 117 -1.96 -3.89 -31.12
CA ALA A 117 -2.44 -3.09 -32.26
C ALA A 117 -1.27 -2.40 -32.98
N SER A 118 -0.29 -1.86 -32.23
CA SER A 118 0.94 -1.31 -32.80
C SER A 118 1.71 -2.36 -33.63
N PHE A 119 1.84 -3.58 -33.11
CA PHE A 119 2.46 -4.68 -33.85
C PHE A 119 1.65 -5.05 -35.11
N ALA A 120 0.33 -5.16 -34.97
CA ALA A 120 -0.57 -5.50 -36.07
C ALA A 120 -0.51 -4.47 -37.22
N LEU A 121 -0.49 -3.16 -36.90
CA LEU A 121 -0.36 -2.08 -37.89
C LEU A 121 0.96 -2.13 -38.67
N THR A 122 2.05 -2.53 -38.01
CA THR A 122 3.38 -2.61 -38.63
C THR A 122 3.64 -3.94 -39.34
N SER A 123 2.72 -4.90 -39.25
CA SER A 123 2.85 -6.21 -39.86
C SER A 123 2.50 -6.20 -41.35
N SER A 124 3.19 -7.02 -42.14
CA SER A 124 2.86 -7.22 -43.56
C SER A 124 1.56 -7.99 -43.77
N ARG A 125 1.16 -8.83 -42.81
CA ARG A 125 -0.03 -9.70 -42.90
C ARG A 125 -1.31 -8.86 -42.83
N THR A 126 -2.16 -8.97 -43.86
CA THR A 126 -3.46 -8.27 -43.93
C THR A 126 -4.41 -8.69 -42.81
N ASN A 127 -4.46 -9.98 -42.48
CA ASN A 127 -5.29 -10.52 -41.39
C ASN A 127 -4.92 -9.96 -40.00
N LEU A 128 -3.66 -9.59 -39.78
CA LEU A 128 -3.27 -8.94 -38.53
C LEU A 128 -3.70 -7.48 -38.54
N ARG A 129 -3.54 -6.78 -39.68
CA ARG A 129 -3.97 -5.38 -39.83
C ARG A 129 -5.47 -5.18 -39.68
N SER A 130 -6.30 -6.16 -40.09
CA SER A 130 -7.76 -6.08 -39.91
C SER A 130 -8.18 -6.08 -38.43
N LEU A 131 -7.37 -6.61 -37.51
CA LEU A 131 -7.63 -6.51 -36.07
C LEU A 131 -7.63 -5.07 -35.54
N CYS A 132 -7.00 -4.15 -36.27
CA CYS A 132 -6.98 -2.72 -35.94
C CYS A 132 -8.21 -1.97 -36.47
N GLU A 133 -9.13 -2.66 -37.17
CA GLU A 133 -10.38 -2.05 -37.58
C GLU A 133 -11.20 -1.62 -36.36
N MET A 134 -11.86 -0.47 -36.50
CA MET A 134 -12.56 0.18 -35.39
C MET A 134 -13.66 -0.70 -34.79
N ARG A 135 -14.24 -1.64 -35.56
CA ARG A 135 -15.22 -2.61 -35.06
C ARG A 135 -14.62 -3.48 -33.95
N TYR A 136 -13.44 -4.06 -34.16
CA TYR A 136 -12.81 -4.98 -33.21
C TYR A 136 -12.30 -4.23 -31.99
N VAL A 137 -11.78 -3.01 -32.18
CA VAL A 137 -11.32 -2.17 -31.07
C VAL A 137 -12.48 -1.79 -30.16
N LYS A 138 -13.63 -1.39 -30.71
CA LYS A 138 -14.84 -1.09 -29.92
C LYS A 138 -15.35 -2.31 -29.18
N TRP A 139 -15.39 -3.47 -29.84
CA TRP A 139 -15.73 -4.74 -29.17
C TRP A 139 -14.77 -5.06 -28.03
N ALA A 140 -13.46 -4.91 -28.22
CA ALA A 140 -12.47 -5.13 -27.16
C ALA A 140 -12.67 -4.19 -25.96
N ILE A 141 -13.00 -2.93 -26.20
CA ILE A 141 -13.30 -1.96 -25.12
C ILE A 141 -14.51 -2.41 -24.31
N VAL A 142 -15.54 -2.95 -24.94
CA VAL A 142 -16.74 -3.43 -24.25
C VAL A 142 -16.48 -4.76 -23.54
N VAL A 143 -15.80 -5.71 -24.18
CA VAL A 143 -15.68 -7.10 -23.69
C VAL A 143 -14.66 -7.26 -22.56
N VAL A 144 -13.52 -6.57 -22.63
CA VAL A 144 -12.43 -6.73 -21.63
C VAL A 144 -12.89 -6.47 -20.17
N PRO A 145 -13.69 -5.43 -19.87
CA PRO A 145 -14.24 -5.23 -18.53
C PRO A 145 -15.09 -6.37 -17.98
N PHE A 146 -15.66 -7.23 -18.84
CA PHE A 146 -16.44 -8.41 -18.40
C PHE A 146 -15.57 -9.66 -18.18
N ILE A 147 -14.40 -9.74 -18.81
CA ILE A 147 -13.48 -10.88 -18.65
C ILE A 147 -12.86 -10.87 -17.25
N TRP A 148 -12.40 -9.71 -16.78
CA TRP A 148 -11.68 -9.62 -15.51
C TRP A 148 -12.48 -9.98 -14.25
N PRO A 149 -13.77 -9.62 -14.13
CA PRO A 149 -14.63 -10.10 -13.06
C PRO A 149 -14.67 -11.62 -12.95
N LEU A 150 -14.71 -12.33 -14.09
CA LEU A 150 -14.72 -13.80 -14.14
C LEU A 150 -13.39 -14.38 -13.67
N ILE A 151 -12.26 -13.84 -14.13
CA ILE A 151 -10.92 -14.29 -13.71
C ILE A 151 -10.69 -14.02 -12.21
N ALA A 152 -11.13 -12.87 -11.72
CA ALA A 152 -10.92 -12.43 -10.34
C ALA A 152 -11.96 -12.99 -9.35
N ILE A 153 -12.92 -13.82 -9.80
CA ILE A 153 -14.07 -14.24 -9.00
C ILE A 153 -13.68 -14.92 -7.68
N HIS A 154 -12.53 -15.60 -7.66
CA HIS A 154 -11.98 -16.29 -6.50
C HIS A 154 -11.57 -15.34 -5.35
N MET A 155 -11.20 -14.08 -5.61
CA MET A 155 -10.77 -13.14 -4.58
C MET A 155 -11.81 -12.90 -3.48
N PRO A 156 -13.06 -12.47 -3.77
CA PRO A 156 -14.06 -12.18 -2.74
C PRO A 156 -14.46 -13.41 -1.92
N PHE A 157 -14.25 -14.65 -2.40
CA PHE A 157 -14.53 -15.85 -1.60
C PHE A 157 -13.52 -16.04 -0.47
N PHE A 158 -12.25 -15.75 -0.73
CA PHE A 158 -11.16 -15.99 0.21
C PHE A 158 -10.68 -14.76 0.98
N THR A 159 -11.27 -13.58 0.72
CA THR A 159 -11.10 -12.41 1.58
C THR A 159 -12.03 -12.52 2.78
N ILE A 160 -11.46 -12.41 3.98
CA ILE A 160 -12.18 -12.48 5.25
C ILE A 160 -11.87 -11.23 6.08
N ILE A 161 -12.76 -10.90 7.01
CA ILE A 161 -12.41 -9.98 8.09
C ILE A 161 -11.86 -10.81 9.24
N ARG A 162 -10.62 -10.52 9.62
CA ARG A 162 -9.98 -11.10 10.81
C ARG A 162 -9.46 -9.94 11.64
N ASN A 163 -9.94 -9.79 12.87
CA ASN A 163 -9.59 -8.68 13.76
C ASN A 163 -9.82 -7.31 13.08
N ASN A 164 -11.03 -7.00 12.59
CA ASN A 164 -11.37 -5.82 11.75
C ASN A 164 -10.34 -5.45 10.66
N GLN A 165 -9.59 -6.42 10.17
CA GLN A 165 -8.72 -6.25 9.02
C GLN A 165 -9.26 -7.09 7.88
N CYS A 166 -9.38 -6.42 6.73
CA CYS A 166 -9.68 -7.06 5.46
C CYS A 166 -8.45 -7.80 4.97
N VAL A 167 -8.38 -9.11 5.25
CA VAL A 167 -7.22 -9.94 4.96
C VAL A 167 -7.59 -11.15 4.09
N ASN A 168 -6.60 -11.73 3.44
CA ASN A 168 -6.78 -13.01 2.77
C ASN A 168 -6.79 -14.13 3.83
N ALA A 169 -7.65 -15.14 3.64
CA ALA A 169 -7.61 -16.35 4.45
C ALA A 169 -6.21 -16.98 4.40
N ASN A 170 -5.74 -17.56 5.51
CA ASN A 170 -4.37 -18.08 5.64
C ASN A 170 -3.99 -19.07 4.53
N SER A 171 -4.91 -19.97 4.17
CA SER A 171 -4.71 -20.95 3.08
C SER A 171 -4.61 -20.30 1.69
N TYR A 172 -5.12 -19.08 1.54
CA TYR A 172 -5.17 -18.35 0.28
C TYR A 172 -4.04 -17.32 0.13
N VAL A 173 -3.26 -17.02 1.18
CA VAL A 173 -2.17 -16.02 1.12
C VAL A 173 -1.13 -16.36 0.03
N ILE A 174 -0.65 -17.61 -0.02
CA ILE A 174 0.35 -18.04 -1.01
C ILE A 174 -0.27 -18.14 -2.43
N PRO A 175 -1.43 -18.81 -2.63
CA PRO A 175 -2.10 -18.82 -3.93
C PRO A 175 -2.40 -17.42 -4.47
N TYR A 176 -2.87 -16.50 -3.62
CA TYR A 176 -3.08 -15.09 -3.97
C TYR A 176 -1.79 -14.43 -4.41
N ALA A 177 -0.70 -14.63 -3.68
CA ALA A 177 0.58 -14.02 -4.01
C ALA A 177 1.16 -14.54 -5.34
N ILE A 178 1.04 -15.84 -5.62
CA ILE A 178 1.43 -16.45 -6.91
C ILE A 178 0.54 -15.90 -8.03
N TYR A 179 -0.78 -15.89 -7.85
CA TYR A 179 -1.71 -15.31 -8.81
C TYR A 179 -1.34 -13.85 -9.11
N PHE A 180 -1.12 -13.04 -8.07
CA PHE A 180 -0.81 -11.63 -8.22
C PHE A 180 0.52 -11.44 -8.96
N PHE A 181 1.55 -12.22 -8.61
CA PHE A 181 2.84 -12.17 -9.28
C PHE A 181 2.76 -12.57 -10.76
N LEU A 182 2.08 -13.68 -11.09
CA LEU A 182 2.00 -14.18 -12.46
C LEU A 182 1.04 -13.34 -13.33
N VAL A 183 -0.15 -13.06 -12.83
CA VAL A 183 -1.24 -12.44 -13.61
C VAL A 183 -1.13 -10.91 -13.63
N VAL A 184 -0.69 -10.28 -12.53
CA VAL A 184 -0.54 -8.82 -12.43
C VAL A 184 0.88 -8.37 -12.79
N GLY A 185 1.88 -9.15 -12.37
CA GLY A 185 3.29 -8.88 -12.63
C GLY A 185 3.74 -9.34 -14.01
N ILE A 186 3.86 -10.65 -14.21
CA ILE A 186 4.56 -11.23 -15.37
C ILE A 186 3.76 -11.11 -16.67
N PHE A 187 2.51 -11.58 -16.70
CA PHE A 187 1.76 -11.76 -17.95
C PHE A 187 1.59 -10.44 -18.76
N PRO A 188 1.18 -9.30 -18.16
CA PRO A 188 1.06 -8.04 -18.88
C PRO A 188 2.43 -7.53 -19.36
N VAL A 189 3.47 -7.67 -18.53
CA VAL A 189 4.82 -7.20 -18.87
C VAL A 189 5.41 -7.98 -20.04
N VAL A 190 5.38 -9.32 -19.97
CA VAL A 190 5.92 -10.19 -21.03
C VAL A 190 5.19 -9.97 -22.35
N SER A 191 3.86 -9.90 -22.32
CA SER A 191 3.07 -9.65 -23.53
C SER A 191 3.36 -8.28 -24.15
N MET A 192 3.41 -7.20 -23.36
CA MET A 192 3.74 -5.86 -23.85
C MET A 192 5.15 -5.82 -24.46
N VAL A 193 6.16 -6.37 -23.77
CA VAL A 193 7.54 -6.40 -24.25
C VAL A 193 7.66 -7.15 -25.57
N ILE A 194 7.03 -8.33 -25.69
CA ILE A 194 7.03 -9.10 -26.94
C ILE A 194 6.44 -8.28 -28.09
N PHE A 195 5.25 -7.69 -27.92
CA PHE A 195 4.62 -6.91 -28.99
C PHE A 195 5.42 -5.66 -29.38
N ILE A 196 6.05 -4.99 -28.41
CA ILE A 196 6.90 -3.83 -28.68
C ILE A 196 8.18 -4.23 -29.42
N LEU A 197 8.86 -5.31 -29.01
CA LEU A 197 10.04 -5.81 -29.71
C LEU A 197 9.71 -6.21 -31.16
N LEU A 198 8.57 -6.86 -31.37
CA LEU A 198 8.09 -7.21 -32.70
C LEU A 198 7.77 -5.97 -33.53
N THR A 199 7.14 -4.95 -32.94
CA THR A 199 6.88 -3.65 -33.59
C THR A 199 8.20 -3.01 -34.05
N VAL A 200 9.19 -2.90 -33.15
CA VAL A 200 10.49 -2.29 -33.45
C VAL A 200 11.22 -3.08 -34.54
N LYS A 201 11.16 -4.42 -34.52
CA LYS A 201 11.73 -5.27 -35.57
C LYS A 201 11.08 -5.01 -36.94
N ASN A 202 9.75 -4.92 -36.99
CA ASN A 202 9.01 -4.63 -38.23
C ASN A 202 9.35 -3.22 -38.76
N LEU A 203 9.39 -2.21 -37.89
CA LEU A 203 9.75 -0.85 -38.27
C LEU A 203 11.19 -0.75 -38.81
N ARG A 204 12.15 -1.46 -38.19
CA ARG A 204 13.53 -1.53 -38.70
C ARG A 204 13.59 -2.21 -40.06
N SER A 205 12.82 -3.28 -40.27
CA SER A 205 12.74 -3.97 -41.56
C SER A 205 12.16 -3.08 -42.65
N LEU A 206 11.07 -2.36 -42.35
CA LEU A 206 10.46 -1.38 -43.26
C LEU A 206 11.44 -0.27 -43.64
N ARG A 207 12.21 0.26 -42.68
CA ARG A 207 13.23 1.30 -42.94
C ARG A 207 14.40 0.79 -43.79
N ARG A 208 14.82 -0.47 -43.62
CA ARG A 208 15.91 -1.09 -44.41
C ARG A 208 15.50 -1.42 -45.85
N ARG A 209 14.20 -1.60 -46.12
CA ARG A 209 13.66 -1.88 -47.47
C ARG A 209 13.41 -0.61 -48.31
N ILE A 210 13.82 0.57 -47.85
CA ILE A 210 13.74 1.81 -48.63
C ILE A 210 14.83 1.78 -49.71
N GLN A 211 14.57 1.01 -50.77
CA GLN A 211 15.13 1.22 -52.10
C GLN A 211 14.17 2.13 -52.90
N PRO A 212 14.66 2.93 -53.86
CA PRO A 212 13.88 4.03 -54.45
C PRO A 212 12.83 3.61 -55.51
N SER A 213 12.66 2.32 -55.83
CA SER A 213 11.87 1.91 -57.00
C SER A 213 10.60 1.12 -56.66
N LEU A 214 9.46 1.76 -57.00
CA LEU A 214 8.18 1.22 -57.48
C LEU A 214 7.40 0.14 -56.67
N VAL A 215 6.09 0.42 -56.56
CA VAL A 215 4.93 -0.46 -56.24
C VAL A 215 4.50 -0.60 -54.76
N ASN A 216 3.31 -0.06 -54.47
CA ASN A 216 2.45 -0.22 -53.28
C ASN A 216 3.10 -0.05 -51.90
N ARG A 217 3.41 1.21 -51.54
CA ARG A 217 3.89 1.59 -50.20
C ARG A 217 2.75 1.59 -49.18
N VAL A 218 2.85 0.74 -48.15
CA VAL A 218 2.23 1.02 -46.85
C VAL A 218 3.02 2.14 -46.20
N THR A 219 2.65 3.39 -46.46
CA THR A 219 3.25 4.56 -45.80
C THR A 219 2.66 4.68 -44.39
N LEU A 220 3.44 4.31 -43.38
CA LEU A 220 3.11 4.66 -41.99
C LEU A 220 3.09 6.19 -41.86
N LYS A 221 1.98 6.74 -41.37
CA LYS A 221 1.85 8.18 -41.16
C LYS A 221 2.82 8.60 -40.05
N SER A 222 3.40 9.79 -40.12
CA SER A 222 4.32 10.32 -39.07
C SER A 222 3.71 10.25 -37.67
N ARG A 223 2.38 10.37 -37.60
CA ARG A 223 1.57 10.31 -36.38
C ARG A 223 1.55 8.91 -35.75
N ASP A 224 1.51 7.85 -36.55
CA ASP A 224 1.58 6.48 -36.06
C ASP A 224 2.96 6.18 -35.46
N GLN A 225 4.02 6.77 -36.02
CA GLN A 225 5.37 6.67 -35.45
C GLN A 225 5.47 7.35 -34.07
N GLN A 226 4.84 8.52 -33.89
CA GLN A 226 4.77 9.20 -32.60
C GLN A 226 4.03 8.36 -31.55
N PHE A 227 2.91 7.71 -31.92
CA PHE A 227 2.20 6.80 -31.03
C PHE A 227 3.06 5.60 -30.61
N ILE A 228 3.80 5.02 -31.56
CA ILE A 228 4.69 3.89 -31.25
C ILE A 228 5.82 4.33 -30.32
N GLN A 229 6.42 5.51 -30.53
CA GLN A 229 7.45 6.05 -29.64
C GLN A 229 6.91 6.26 -28.21
N MET A 230 5.72 6.84 -28.10
CA MET A 230 5.03 7.03 -26.82
C MET A 230 4.74 5.68 -26.14
N LEU A 231 4.26 4.68 -26.88
CA LEU A 231 3.99 3.33 -26.35
C LEU A 231 5.27 2.62 -25.89
N VAL A 232 6.37 2.75 -26.63
CA VAL A 232 7.68 2.20 -26.23
C VAL A 232 8.12 2.82 -24.89
N ALA A 233 8.04 4.14 -24.76
CA ALA A 233 8.38 4.83 -23.51
C ALA A 233 7.47 4.39 -22.35
N LEU A 234 6.17 4.28 -22.59
CA LEU A 234 5.19 3.81 -21.60
C LEU A 234 5.53 2.39 -21.11
N VAL A 235 5.85 1.46 -22.02
CA VAL A 235 6.16 0.06 -21.66
C VAL A 235 7.49 -0.02 -20.90
N ILE A 236 8.50 0.76 -21.27
CA ILE A 236 9.77 0.83 -20.51
C ILE A 236 9.51 1.29 -19.08
N MET A 237 8.77 2.38 -18.91
CA MET A 237 8.42 2.91 -17.59
C MET A 237 7.59 1.91 -16.78
N TYR A 238 6.65 1.22 -17.43
CA TYR A 238 5.82 0.20 -16.81
C TYR A 238 6.65 -1.02 -16.35
N VAL A 239 7.59 -1.50 -17.16
CA VAL A 239 8.50 -2.59 -16.79
C VAL A 239 9.34 -2.22 -15.57
N ALA A 240 9.88 -1.00 -15.55
CA ALA A 240 10.73 -0.52 -14.45
C ALA A 240 9.98 -0.42 -13.11
N THR A 241 8.66 -0.22 -13.14
CA THR A 241 7.86 0.08 -11.93
C THR A 241 6.93 -1.06 -11.50
N ASN A 242 6.40 -1.86 -12.44
CA ASN A 242 5.29 -2.78 -12.15
C ASN A 242 5.67 -4.02 -11.34
N LEU A 243 6.89 -4.55 -11.50
CA LEU A 243 7.28 -5.79 -10.82
C LEU A 243 7.58 -5.59 -9.32
N PHE A 244 7.81 -4.36 -8.87
CA PHE A 244 8.24 -4.09 -7.51
C PHE A 244 7.18 -4.52 -6.47
N TYR A 245 5.91 -4.15 -6.69
CA TYR A 245 4.82 -4.47 -5.77
C TYR A 245 4.44 -5.96 -5.75
N PRO A 246 4.17 -6.64 -6.88
CA PRO A 246 3.85 -8.08 -6.89
C PRO A 246 4.99 -8.94 -6.33
N SER A 247 6.24 -8.58 -6.59
CA SER A 247 7.40 -9.30 -6.03
C SER A 247 7.45 -9.17 -4.51
N ASN A 248 7.16 -7.99 -3.96
CA ASN A 248 7.12 -7.79 -2.52
C ASN A 248 6.00 -8.59 -1.84
N ILE A 249 4.81 -8.67 -2.45
CA ILE A 249 3.72 -9.53 -1.94
C ILE A 249 4.15 -11.00 -1.91
N LEU A 250 4.74 -11.50 -3.00
CA LEU A 250 5.21 -12.88 -3.09
C LEU A 250 6.29 -13.18 -2.06
N TYR A 251 7.29 -12.30 -1.96
CA TYR A 251 8.33 -12.39 -0.95
C TYR A 251 7.76 -12.40 0.48
N SER A 252 6.81 -11.51 0.78
CA SER A 252 6.18 -11.44 2.10
C SER A 252 5.35 -12.70 2.40
N ALA A 253 4.66 -13.27 1.41
CA ALA A 253 3.88 -14.48 1.57
C ALA A 253 4.76 -15.72 1.85
N ILE A 254 5.89 -15.84 1.14
CA ILE A 254 6.84 -16.95 1.30
C ILE A 254 7.56 -16.87 2.65
N THR A 255 7.98 -15.66 3.04
CA THR A 255 8.78 -15.44 4.25
C THR A 255 7.95 -15.23 5.52
N ASN A 256 6.63 -15.37 5.44
CA ASN A 256 5.72 -15.11 6.56
C ASN A 256 5.96 -16.02 7.78
N TRP A 257 6.57 -17.18 7.55
CA TRP A 257 6.87 -18.18 8.58
C TRP A 257 8.32 -18.14 9.08
N SER A 258 9.14 -17.22 8.55
CA SER A 258 10.55 -17.10 8.91
C SER A 258 10.77 -16.10 10.04
N TYR A 259 11.72 -16.39 10.93
CA TYR A 259 12.23 -15.39 11.87
C TYR A 259 12.97 -14.26 11.11
N LYS A 260 12.71 -13.00 11.46
CA LYS A 260 13.28 -11.81 10.79
C LYS A 260 14.00 -10.94 11.82
N SER A 261 15.21 -10.47 11.47
CA SER A 261 15.95 -9.52 12.30
C SER A 261 15.32 -8.12 12.28
N SER A 262 15.64 -7.28 13.27
CA SER A 262 15.14 -5.91 13.38
C SER A 262 15.50 -5.05 12.16
N ASP A 263 16.73 -5.18 11.63
CA ASP A 263 17.16 -4.48 10.41
C ASP A 263 16.36 -4.93 9.18
N ARG A 264 16.09 -6.24 9.08
CA ARG A 264 15.28 -6.82 7.99
C ARG A 264 13.84 -6.32 8.04
N ILE A 265 13.25 -6.24 9.23
CA ILE A 265 11.90 -5.69 9.43
C ILE A 265 11.87 -4.20 9.03
N ALA A 266 12.91 -3.43 9.37
CA ALA A 266 13.00 -2.02 8.96
C ALA A 266 13.10 -1.85 7.44
N ILE A 267 13.91 -2.67 6.76
CA ILE A 267 14.00 -2.69 5.30
C ILE A 267 12.66 -3.09 4.68
N GLU A 268 12.05 -4.17 5.15
CA GLU A 268 10.75 -4.64 4.64
C GLU A 268 9.66 -3.58 4.85
N SER A 269 9.68 -2.87 5.98
CA SER A 269 8.77 -1.75 6.26
C SER A 269 8.97 -0.59 5.28
N LEU A 270 10.22 -0.21 4.98
CA LEU A 270 10.51 0.81 3.99
C LEU A 270 10.02 0.38 2.60
N VAL A 271 10.28 -0.87 2.21
CA VAL A 271 9.80 -1.43 0.94
C VAL A 271 8.27 -1.43 0.91
N TRP A 272 7.60 -1.79 2.01
CA TRP A 272 6.15 -1.71 2.14
C TRP A 272 5.63 -0.27 2.01
N SER A 273 6.30 0.72 2.56
CA SER A 273 5.89 2.14 2.42
C SER A 273 6.17 2.73 1.04
N ILE A 274 7.19 2.25 0.35
CA ILE A 274 7.41 2.58 -1.07
C ILE A 274 6.33 1.91 -1.94
N THR A 275 5.87 0.73 -1.55
CA THR A 275 4.94 -0.08 -2.35
C THR A 275 3.45 0.07 -2.00
N THR A 276 3.13 0.55 -0.80
CA THR A 276 1.77 0.59 -0.23
C THR A 276 1.62 1.76 0.75
N SER A 277 0.53 2.51 0.63
CA SER A 277 0.18 3.58 1.58
C SER A 277 -0.80 3.07 2.64
N SER A 278 -0.36 2.80 3.88
CA SER A 278 -1.31 2.50 4.96
C SER A 278 -0.82 2.99 6.34
N GLU A 279 -1.35 4.13 6.78
CA GLU A 279 -1.13 4.73 8.12
C GLU A 279 -2.26 4.31 9.08
N LEU A 280 -1.96 4.19 10.37
CA LEU A 280 -2.95 4.13 11.45
C LEU A 280 -2.93 5.45 12.22
N ILE A 281 -4.11 6.04 12.44
CA ILE A 281 -4.28 7.32 13.14
C ILE A 281 -5.14 7.07 14.38
N GLY A 282 -4.70 7.46 15.56
CA GLY A 282 -5.48 7.49 16.79
C GLY A 282 -5.71 8.93 17.22
N HIS A 283 -6.59 9.16 18.18
CA HIS A 283 -6.88 10.48 18.70
C HIS A 283 -7.20 10.44 20.20
N CYS A 284 -7.03 11.58 20.87
CA CYS A 284 -7.53 11.76 22.22
C CYS A 284 -9.07 11.82 22.23
N LEU A 285 -9.69 11.77 23.42
CA LEU A 285 -11.15 11.77 23.58
C LEU A 285 -11.83 12.99 22.92
N CYS A 286 -11.22 14.18 22.98
CA CYS A 286 -11.75 15.37 22.32
C CYS A 286 -11.38 15.50 20.83
N GLY A 287 -10.55 14.60 20.29
CA GLY A 287 -10.15 14.58 18.87
C GLY A 287 -9.08 15.60 18.46
N GLU A 288 -8.72 16.54 19.33
CA GLU A 288 -7.79 17.65 19.03
C GLU A 288 -6.33 17.21 18.86
N ILE A 289 -5.92 16.18 19.58
CA ILE A 289 -4.60 15.56 19.44
C ILE A 289 -4.77 14.27 18.65
N LYS A 290 -4.05 14.15 17.53
CA LYS A 290 -4.01 12.93 16.70
C LYS A 290 -2.62 12.32 16.74
N VAL A 291 -2.53 11.00 16.79
CA VAL A 291 -1.27 10.25 16.78
C VAL A 291 -1.26 9.32 15.58
N LYS A 292 -0.31 9.50 14.67
CA LYS A 292 -0.12 8.62 13.53
C LYS A 292 1.03 7.65 13.76
N ILE A 293 0.80 6.39 13.45
CA ILE A 293 1.78 5.31 13.43
C ILE A 293 1.61 4.50 12.14
N GLN A 294 2.66 3.86 11.66
CA GLN A 294 2.54 2.98 10.48
C GLN A 294 1.92 1.64 10.86
N ARG A 295 1.08 1.08 9.97
CA ARG A 295 0.38 -0.17 10.27
C ARG A 295 1.34 -1.34 10.46
N GLU A 296 2.48 -1.38 9.78
CA GLU A 296 3.47 -2.45 9.96
C GLU A 296 4.14 -2.39 11.35
N SER A 297 4.16 -1.23 12.02
CA SER A 297 4.74 -1.07 13.36
C SER A 297 3.94 -1.79 14.45
N LEU A 298 2.72 -2.22 14.17
CA LEU A 298 1.90 -3.03 15.08
C LEU A 298 2.39 -4.48 15.19
N ASN A 299 3.14 -4.96 14.19
CA ASN A 299 3.57 -6.36 14.09
C ASN A 299 5.00 -6.60 14.62
N ASP A 300 5.63 -5.60 15.24
CA ASP A 300 6.96 -5.76 15.82
C ASP A 300 6.92 -6.63 17.08
N ILE A 301 7.30 -7.89 16.94
CA ILE A 301 7.27 -8.91 18.01
C ILE A 301 8.30 -8.59 19.12
N SER A 302 9.33 -7.80 18.83
CA SER A 302 10.39 -7.49 19.80
C SER A 302 9.99 -6.40 20.82
N ASN A 303 9.16 -5.44 20.39
CA ASN A 303 8.68 -4.31 21.19
C ASN A 303 7.14 -4.18 21.23
N GLY A 304 6.46 -5.28 20.88
CA GLY A 304 5.03 -5.33 20.65
C GLY A 304 4.16 -4.91 21.84
N ALA A 305 2.85 -4.84 21.56
CA ALA A 305 1.90 -4.31 22.52
C ALA A 305 1.93 -5.07 23.86
N TYR A 306 1.69 -4.34 24.93
CA TYR A 306 1.78 -4.87 26.28
C TYR A 306 0.68 -4.30 27.18
N LEU A 307 0.34 -5.06 28.22
CA LEU A 307 -0.48 -4.58 29.33
C LEU A 307 0.40 -4.35 30.55
N CYS A 308 0.22 -3.21 31.20
CA CYS A 308 0.88 -2.89 32.46
C CYS A 308 -0.16 -2.75 33.57
N HIS A 309 -0.03 -3.60 34.59
CA HIS A 309 -0.96 -3.72 35.71
C HIS A 309 -0.56 -2.93 36.96
N CYS A 310 0.58 -2.21 36.91
CA CYS A 310 1.02 -1.45 38.08
C CYS A 310 0.04 -0.33 38.45
N GLU A 311 -0.01 -0.01 39.73
CA GLU A 311 -0.92 0.98 40.31
C GLU A 311 -0.90 2.31 39.57
N ASN A 312 0.28 2.88 39.29
CA ASN A 312 0.38 4.16 38.58
C ASN A 312 -0.16 4.07 37.14
N CYS A 313 0.01 2.94 36.46
CA CYS A 313 -0.53 2.74 35.12
C CYS A 313 -2.05 2.59 35.13
N LYS A 314 -2.61 1.92 36.15
CA LYS A 314 -4.06 1.84 36.37
C LYS A 314 -4.66 3.20 36.65
N ARG A 315 -4.09 3.94 37.61
CA ARG A 315 -4.53 5.29 38.00
C ARG A 315 -4.43 6.29 36.84
N ALA A 316 -3.32 6.29 36.10
CA ALA A 316 -3.14 7.20 34.97
C ALA A 316 -4.02 6.85 33.76
N GLY A 317 -4.37 5.58 33.57
CA GLY A 317 -5.21 5.12 32.46
C GLY A 317 -6.70 5.07 32.78
N GLY A 318 -7.08 5.11 34.06
CA GLY A 318 -8.46 4.97 34.52
C GLY A 318 -9.06 3.56 34.37
N GLY A 319 -8.24 2.53 34.12
CA GLY A 319 -8.69 1.17 33.84
C GLY A 319 -7.93 0.09 34.62
N LEU A 320 -8.31 -1.17 34.42
CA LEU A 320 -7.70 -2.35 35.07
C LEU A 320 -6.21 -2.50 34.73
N CYS A 321 -5.80 -1.98 33.57
CA CYS A 321 -4.41 -1.94 33.13
C CYS A 321 -4.20 -0.81 32.12
N SER A 322 -2.93 -0.49 31.85
CA SER A 322 -2.58 0.37 30.72
C SER A 322 -2.18 -0.49 29.52
N TYR A 323 -2.85 -0.29 28.40
CA TYR A 323 -2.50 -0.89 27.11
C TYR A 323 -1.58 0.03 26.31
N GLY A 324 -0.37 -0.45 26.01
CA GLY A 324 0.66 0.36 25.37
C GLY A 324 1.40 -0.37 24.25
N LEU A 325 2.01 0.39 23.36
CA LEU A 325 2.89 -0.08 22.30
C LEU A 325 4.21 0.69 22.39
N ARG A 326 5.34 -0.01 22.43
CA ARG A 326 6.65 0.64 22.45
C ARG A 326 7.09 0.88 21.01
N LEU A 327 7.21 2.14 20.63
CA LEU A 327 7.70 2.54 19.31
C LEU A 327 8.87 3.51 19.45
N PRO A 328 9.88 3.41 18.57
CA PRO A 328 10.84 4.49 18.36
C PRO A 328 10.12 5.83 18.12
N GLU A 329 10.62 6.90 18.74
CA GLU A 329 10.03 8.25 18.68
C GLU A 329 9.88 8.77 17.23
N ASP A 330 10.80 8.39 16.35
CA ASP A 330 10.79 8.74 14.93
C ASP A 330 9.70 8.03 14.10
N LYS A 331 9.16 6.90 14.60
CA LYS A 331 8.04 6.16 13.97
C LYS A 331 6.65 6.70 14.34
N VAL A 332 6.60 7.76 15.15
CA VAL A 332 5.35 8.32 15.67
C VAL A 332 5.24 9.78 15.22
N VAL A 333 4.09 10.15 14.69
CA VAL A 333 3.78 11.56 14.39
C VAL A 333 2.63 12.01 15.28
N VAL A 334 2.89 12.98 16.14
CA VAL A 334 1.87 13.58 17.00
C VAL A 334 1.47 14.93 16.40
N LEU A 335 0.17 15.11 16.20
CA LEU A 335 -0.45 16.33 15.70
C LEU A 335 -1.20 16.99 16.85
N ASP A 336 -0.69 18.12 17.30
CA ASP A 336 -1.25 18.90 18.41
C ASP A 336 -1.21 20.39 18.05
N SER A 337 -2.11 20.81 17.15
CA SER A 337 -2.13 22.18 16.62
C SER A 337 -2.41 23.26 17.68
N LYS A 338 -3.08 22.87 18.77
CA LYS A 338 -3.49 23.76 19.87
C LYS A 338 -2.55 23.69 21.08
N SER A 339 -1.45 22.94 20.98
CA SER A 339 -0.48 22.77 22.08
C SER A 339 -1.12 22.32 23.40
N LEU A 340 -2.03 21.36 23.30
CA LEU A 340 -2.80 20.82 24.41
C LEU A 340 -2.08 19.71 25.17
N ILE A 341 -0.96 19.19 24.66
CA ILE A 341 -0.16 18.18 25.38
C ILE A 341 0.50 18.80 26.61
N LYS A 342 0.28 18.17 27.77
CA LYS A 342 0.98 18.46 29.02
C LYS A 342 1.74 17.23 29.50
N LYS A 343 2.75 17.48 30.34
CA LYS A 343 3.67 16.48 30.88
C LYS A 343 3.50 16.38 32.40
N TYR A 344 3.54 15.16 32.92
CA TYR A 344 3.68 14.86 34.34
C TYR A 344 4.85 13.90 34.53
N ASP A 345 5.77 14.27 35.42
CA ASP A 345 6.96 13.49 35.73
C ASP A 345 6.65 12.52 36.88
N ASP A 346 6.38 11.26 36.53
CA ASP A 346 6.09 10.20 37.49
C ASP A 346 7.41 9.63 38.04
N THR A 347 7.82 10.15 39.20
CA THR A 347 9.04 9.72 39.92
C THR A 347 8.82 8.52 40.82
N ASN A 348 7.57 8.24 41.23
CA ASN A 348 7.23 7.15 42.13
C ASN A 348 6.88 5.86 41.37
N THR A 349 7.76 5.41 40.47
CA THR A 349 7.50 4.20 39.66
C THR A 349 8.07 2.95 40.31
N LYS A 350 7.35 1.82 40.18
CA LYS A 350 7.85 0.49 40.61
C LYS A 350 9.11 0.05 39.86
N SER A 351 9.31 0.54 38.63
CA SER A 351 10.52 0.32 37.85
C SER A 351 11.72 1.15 38.33
N LYS A 352 11.54 2.05 39.31
CA LYS A 352 12.55 3.01 39.81
C LYS A 352 13.07 4.04 38.78
N ASN A 353 12.69 3.87 37.51
CA ASN A 353 12.97 4.82 36.43
C ASN A 353 11.89 5.91 36.37
N LEU A 354 12.31 7.16 36.13
CA LEU A 354 11.38 8.25 35.85
C LEU A 354 10.55 7.92 34.59
N LEU A 355 9.23 8.07 34.70
CA LEU A 355 8.32 7.94 33.58
C LEU A 355 7.64 9.28 33.33
N GLU A 356 8.05 9.97 32.27
CA GLU A 356 7.33 11.14 31.79
C GLU A 356 6.02 10.70 31.13
N ARG A 357 4.90 11.25 31.57
CA ARG A 357 3.56 10.95 31.04
C ARG A 357 3.04 12.16 30.29
N TYR A 358 2.73 11.98 29.00
CA TYR A 358 2.20 13.03 28.13
C TYR A 358 0.71 12.78 27.90
N PHE A 359 -0.12 13.79 28.16
CA PHE A 359 -1.58 13.68 28.13
C PHE A 359 -2.25 14.95 27.59
N CYS A 360 -3.48 14.81 27.10
CA CYS A 360 -4.29 15.95 26.65
C CYS A 360 -4.79 16.76 27.85
N SER A 361 -4.45 18.04 27.94
CA SER A 361 -4.96 18.94 28.99
C SER A 361 -6.46 19.20 28.92
N GLN A 362 -7.08 19.06 27.74
CA GLN A 362 -8.50 19.33 27.56
C GLN A 362 -9.40 18.17 28.00
N CYS A 363 -8.99 16.92 27.74
CA CYS A 363 -9.82 15.73 28.00
C CYS A 363 -9.15 14.66 28.87
N GLY A 364 -7.93 14.90 29.35
CA GLY A 364 -7.19 13.98 30.21
C GLY A 364 -6.67 12.71 29.53
N SER A 365 -6.96 12.48 28.25
CA SER A 365 -6.53 11.25 27.57
C SER A 365 -5.01 11.10 27.58
N PRO A 366 -4.46 9.95 28.00
CA PRO A 366 -3.03 9.72 27.98
C PRO A 366 -2.58 9.47 26.54
N ILE A 367 -1.55 10.17 26.08
CA ILE A 367 -1.07 10.09 24.69
C ILE A 367 0.08 9.08 24.59
N TYR A 368 1.17 9.32 25.31
CA TYR A 368 2.33 8.43 25.37
C TYR A 368 3.13 8.62 26.66
N GLY A 369 4.04 7.69 26.95
CA GLY A 369 5.03 7.83 28.03
C GLY A 369 6.46 7.70 27.54
N LYS A 370 7.40 8.40 28.18
CA LYS A 370 8.84 8.38 27.88
C LYS A 370 9.60 8.01 29.15
N ARG A 371 10.47 7.01 29.10
CA ARG A 371 11.26 6.59 30.26
C ARG A 371 12.65 7.19 30.21
N SER A 372 13.20 7.55 31.37
CA SER A 372 14.57 8.07 31.46
C SER A 372 15.63 7.09 30.96
N ASN A 373 15.44 5.78 31.18
CA ASN A 373 16.36 4.73 30.75
C ASN A 373 16.22 4.33 29.27
N SER A 374 15.20 4.84 28.56
CA SER A 374 14.98 4.58 27.14
C SER A 374 14.34 5.79 26.46
N PRO A 375 15.06 6.93 26.39
CA PRO A 375 14.50 8.19 25.94
C PRO A 375 14.04 8.13 24.48
N ASN A 376 14.69 7.35 23.61
CA ASN A 376 14.30 7.30 22.19
C ASN A 376 13.07 6.42 21.90
N ILE A 377 12.41 5.88 22.94
CA ILE A 377 11.25 5.00 22.81
C ILE A 377 10.04 5.65 23.47
N LEU A 378 8.97 5.82 22.69
CA LEU A 378 7.67 6.21 23.18
C LEU A 378 6.82 4.97 23.51
N SER A 379 6.20 4.99 24.68
CA SER A 379 5.14 4.06 25.05
C SER A 379 3.80 4.64 24.64
N ILE A 380 3.41 4.45 23.37
CA ILE A 380 2.16 4.95 22.80
C ILE A 380 0.98 4.26 23.47
N LYS A 381 -0.01 5.05 23.91
CA LYS A 381 -1.23 4.51 24.49
C LYS A 381 -2.14 4.02 23.39
N LEU A 382 -2.38 2.72 23.37
CA LEU A 382 -3.19 2.11 22.32
C LEU A 382 -4.69 2.41 22.49
N SER A 383 -5.11 2.91 23.66
CA SER A 383 -6.46 3.46 23.89
C SER A 383 -6.81 4.65 22.98
N LEU A 384 -5.81 5.37 22.45
CA LEU A 384 -6.03 6.43 21.45
C LEU A 384 -6.61 5.92 20.14
N PHE A 385 -6.48 4.62 19.87
CA PHE A 385 -6.92 3.97 18.65
C PHE A 385 -8.15 3.10 18.93
N SER A 386 -8.95 3.48 19.94
CA SER A 386 -10.13 2.73 20.38
C SER A 386 -11.27 2.73 19.36
N ASP A 387 -11.25 3.64 18.40
CA ASP A 387 -12.09 3.60 17.19
C ASP A 387 -11.63 2.50 16.20
N LYS A 388 -10.49 1.86 16.47
CA LYS A 388 -9.82 0.84 15.64
C LYS A 388 -9.44 -0.39 16.47
N ILE A 389 -10.22 -0.69 17.53
CA ILE A 389 -9.96 -1.76 18.51
C ILE A 389 -9.40 -3.03 17.88
N ASP A 390 -10.03 -3.55 16.83
CA ASP A 390 -9.62 -4.86 16.33
C ASP A 390 -8.39 -4.78 15.41
N GLN A 391 -8.00 -3.58 14.95
CA GLN A 391 -6.70 -3.39 14.30
C GLN A 391 -5.54 -3.42 15.30
N LEU A 392 -5.82 -3.36 16.60
CA LEU A 392 -4.79 -3.35 17.63
C LEU A 392 -4.28 -4.77 17.94
N PRO A 393 -2.97 -4.95 18.06
CA PRO A 393 -2.37 -6.27 18.23
C PRO A 393 -2.63 -6.84 19.63
N CYS A 394 -2.97 -8.14 19.71
CA CYS A 394 -3.04 -8.82 21.01
C CYS A 394 -1.72 -8.58 21.78
N PRO A 395 -1.77 -8.20 23.07
CA PRO A 395 -0.57 -7.92 23.82
C PRO A 395 0.32 -9.16 23.92
N ILE A 396 1.59 -9.03 23.54
CA ILE A 396 2.56 -10.12 23.59
C ILE A 396 3.10 -10.35 25.00
N LYS A 397 2.84 -9.41 25.92
CA LYS A 397 3.22 -9.51 27.33
C LYS A 397 2.32 -8.73 28.27
N GLN A 398 2.20 -9.22 29.50
CA GLN A 398 1.62 -8.53 30.64
C GLN A 398 2.70 -8.36 31.72
N ILE A 399 2.85 -7.16 32.25
CA ILE A 399 3.84 -6.81 33.27
C ILE A 399 3.16 -6.32 34.55
N PHE A 400 3.84 -6.51 35.69
CA PHE A 400 3.30 -6.28 37.03
C PHE A 400 2.04 -7.12 37.35
N CYS A 401 2.01 -8.38 36.90
CA CYS A 401 0.85 -9.26 37.05
C CYS A 401 0.44 -9.53 38.51
N LYS A 402 1.34 -9.35 39.49
CA LYS A 402 1.00 -9.42 40.93
C LYS A 402 -0.08 -8.41 41.35
N GLU A 403 -0.21 -7.31 40.60
CA GLU A 403 -1.17 -6.23 40.89
C GLU A 403 -2.48 -6.35 40.07
N MET A 404 -2.68 -7.45 39.34
CA MET A 404 -3.96 -7.77 38.71
C MET A 404 -5.05 -7.98 39.77
N MET A 405 -6.30 -7.66 39.42
CA MET A 405 -7.41 -8.01 40.30
C MET A 405 -7.50 -9.53 40.44
N LYS A 406 -7.87 -10.02 41.63
CA LYS A 406 -7.89 -11.47 41.96
C LYS A 406 -8.76 -12.30 41.00
N TRP A 407 -9.74 -11.67 40.35
CA TRP A 407 -10.66 -12.29 39.41
C TRP A 407 -10.21 -12.18 37.95
N GLU A 408 -9.18 -11.39 37.64
CA GLU A 408 -8.66 -11.27 36.27
C GLU A 408 -7.93 -12.55 35.84
N LYS A 409 -8.15 -12.94 34.59
CA LYS A 409 -7.39 -14.02 33.96
C LYS A 409 -6.25 -13.42 33.15
N LYS A 410 -5.11 -14.10 33.19
CA LYS A 410 -3.96 -13.79 32.33
C LYS A 410 -4.34 -14.10 30.86
N ILE A 411 -3.81 -13.32 29.93
CA ILE A 411 -4.08 -13.46 28.50
C ILE A 411 -3.25 -14.62 27.95
N ASP A 412 -3.92 -15.56 27.29
CA ASP A 412 -3.29 -16.71 26.66
C ASP A 412 -2.35 -16.30 25.52
N GLY A 413 -1.16 -16.88 25.49
CA GLY A 413 -0.13 -16.56 24.49
C GLY A 413 0.72 -15.31 24.79
N ALA A 414 0.36 -14.52 25.81
CA ALA A 414 1.20 -13.43 26.30
C ALA A 414 2.22 -13.93 27.33
N LYS A 415 3.43 -13.37 27.34
CA LYS A 415 4.39 -13.58 28.45
C LYS A 415 3.93 -12.83 29.69
N HIS A 416 3.98 -13.45 30.86
CA HIS A 416 3.55 -12.81 32.11
C HIS A 416 4.73 -12.55 33.03
N TYR A 417 4.88 -11.30 33.48
CA TYR A 417 5.90 -10.88 34.42
C TYR A 417 5.23 -10.33 35.67
N ASP A 418 5.63 -10.85 36.82
CA ASP A 418 5.11 -10.40 38.11
C ASP A 418 5.58 -8.97 38.46
N GLU A 419 6.70 -8.55 37.87
CA GLU A 419 7.35 -7.24 38.07
C GLU A 419 7.70 -6.62 36.69
N SER A 420 8.64 -5.68 36.62
CA SER A 420 9.07 -5.11 35.34
C SER A 420 9.73 -6.17 34.45
N ALA A 421 9.43 -6.16 33.16
CA ALA A 421 10.07 -7.02 32.16
C ALA A 421 11.42 -6.46 31.68
N GLU A 422 12.22 -5.90 32.59
CA GLU A 422 13.60 -5.46 32.29
C GLU A 422 14.53 -6.65 32.17
#